data_AF-A0A932UMX0-F1
#
_entry.id   AF-A0A932UMX0-F1
#
_cell.length_a   1.000
_cell.length_b   1.000
_cell.length_c   1.000
_cell.angle_alpha   90.00
_cell.angle_beta   90.00
_cell.angle_gamma   90.00
#
_symmetry.space_group_name_H-M   'P 1'
#
loop_
_entity.id
_entity.type
_entity.pdbx_description
1 polymer ?
#
loop_
_entity_poly.entity_id
_entity_poly.type
_entity_poly.pdbx_seq_one_letter_code
_entity_poly.pdbx_strand_id
1 'polypeptide(L)'
;MGRLWCWAATVGTLLIAAPAWAQESGDCLMCHGSTELFAGRRDAARFVVRPATYERSVHGVAGVSCVMCHADAQIPHETELWPVDCGRCHTGPTEQYRNSVHGRAAARNDALAPTCSDCHGIHDIASPGDPNAPTGVMNIPQLCGRCHHEGSPVSRARNIPQDSILENYSESMHGEGLYRRGLTVTAVCTSCHGSHEILPHTDARSTIHRNNVAATCVQCHTQIERVHRQVIEGRLWETEPHRIPACVDCHQPHKVRRVFYEAGAANRDCLMCHGKPELSGVARGETVSLYVDEQGHNGSAHGGTACAQCHSEVTASLVRPCATIRSPVDCSACHLAPVEQYRASAHGKLAAEGSSDAPGCLDCHDKHATASRRWPASATFPRNVPDLCAKCHRQGEVAARRIGERQPLVVARYVESIHGKGLLESGLVVTATCTNCHTAHGELPASDSGSTVHPTNVAATCGTCHHGIEERFKASVHWSETARTDEGRELPTCKDCHTSHTIR
;
A
#
# COMPACT_ATOMS: atom_id res chain seq x y z
N MET A 1 42.92 -4.95 -80.65
CA MET A 1 44.35 -5.16 -80.99
C MET A 1 45.16 -5.25 -79.71
N GLY A 2 45.70 -6.44 -79.44
CA GLY A 2 46.90 -6.73 -78.63
C GLY A 2 47.01 -6.18 -77.20
N ARG A 3 47.12 -7.08 -76.21
CA ARG A 3 48.40 -7.70 -75.82
C ARG A 3 48.19 -8.78 -74.75
N LEU A 4 48.62 -9.99 -75.11
CA LEU A 4 48.83 -11.15 -74.23
C LEU A 4 50.05 -10.89 -73.34
N TRP A 5 49.92 -11.07 -72.02
CA TRP A 5 51.06 -11.22 -71.11
C TRP A 5 50.90 -12.53 -70.33
N CYS A 6 51.65 -13.54 -70.76
CA CYS A 6 51.99 -14.74 -69.99
C CYS A 6 52.91 -14.33 -68.84
N TRP A 7 52.59 -14.69 -67.60
CA TRP A 7 53.57 -14.74 -66.51
C TRP A 7 53.46 -16.05 -65.73
N ALA A 8 54.64 -16.66 -65.62
CA ALA A 8 55.04 -17.91 -64.99
C ALA A 8 54.27 -18.37 -63.74
N ALA A 9 53.96 -19.67 -63.72
CA ALA A 9 53.55 -20.39 -62.52
C ALA A 9 54.76 -20.62 -61.60
N THR A 10 54.84 -19.86 -60.51
CA THR A 10 55.66 -20.22 -59.35
C THR A 10 54.88 -21.18 -58.47
N VAL A 11 55.41 -22.40 -58.30
CA VAL A 11 54.94 -23.39 -57.33
C VAL A 11 55.18 -22.82 -55.93
N GLY A 12 54.15 -22.20 -55.36
CA GLY A 12 54.11 -21.77 -53.97
C GLY A 12 53.87 -22.99 -53.08
N THR A 13 54.85 -23.30 -52.25
CA THR A 13 54.77 -24.31 -51.19
C THR A 13 53.60 -23.96 -50.27
N LEU A 14 52.55 -24.80 -50.29
CA LEU A 14 51.41 -24.69 -49.39
C LEU A 14 51.91 -25.01 -47.98
N LEU A 15 52.26 -23.98 -47.20
CA LEU A 15 52.38 -24.08 -45.75
C LEU A 15 50.98 -24.37 -45.21
N ILE A 16 50.69 -25.65 -45.00
CA ILE A 16 49.56 -26.10 -44.21
C ILE A 16 49.81 -25.56 -42.80
N ALA A 17 49.15 -24.46 -42.44
CA ALA A 17 49.02 -24.06 -41.05
C ALA A 17 48.37 -25.24 -40.31
N ALA A 18 49.10 -25.82 -39.35
CA ALA A 18 48.55 -26.81 -38.45
C ALA A 18 47.28 -26.22 -37.81
N PRO A 19 46.17 -26.97 -37.72
CA PRO A 19 45.00 -26.48 -37.00
C PRO A 19 45.45 -26.26 -35.56
N ALA A 20 45.22 -25.05 -35.03
CA ALA A 20 45.21 -24.84 -33.60
C ALA A 20 44.22 -25.86 -33.03
N TRP A 21 44.71 -26.83 -32.25
CA TRP A 21 43.87 -27.85 -31.65
C TRP A 21 42.77 -27.15 -30.87
N ALA A 22 41.52 -27.30 -31.33
CA ALA A 22 40.37 -26.95 -30.51
C ALA A 22 40.44 -27.86 -29.29
N GLN A 23 40.78 -27.32 -28.12
CA GLN A 23 40.82 -28.07 -26.88
C GLN A 23 39.42 -28.59 -26.60
N GLU A 24 39.26 -29.91 -26.58
CA GLU A 24 37.99 -30.53 -26.26
C GLU A 24 37.82 -30.56 -24.74
N SER A 25 36.57 -30.53 -24.25
CA SER A 25 36.32 -30.63 -22.80
C SER A 25 36.92 -31.91 -22.19
N GLY A 26 37.09 -32.97 -22.99
CA GLY A 26 37.76 -34.21 -22.59
C GLY A 26 39.21 -33.99 -22.15
N ASP A 27 39.93 -33.06 -22.78
CA ASP A 27 41.33 -32.76 -22.45
C ASP A 27 41.45 -32.17 -21.04
N CYS A 28 40.53 -31.28 -20.68
CA CYS A 28 40.44 -30.71 -19.33
C CYS A 28 40.14 -31.81 -18.29
N LEU A 29 39.22 -32.72 -18.61
CA LEU A 29 38.75 -33.76 -17.70
C LEU A 29 39.79 -34.85 -17.43
N MET A 30 40.83 -35.01 -18.26
CA MET A 30 41.95 -35.90 -17.95
C MET A 30 42.67 -35.50 -16.65
N CYS A 31 42.75 -34.20 -16.36
CA CYS A 31 43.41 -33.67 -15.16
C CYS A 31 42.41 -33.22 -14.09
N HIS A 32 41.27 -32.67 -14.51
CA HIS A 32 40.25 -32.13 -13.61
C HIS A 32 39.10 -33.10 -13.33
N GLY A 33 39.09 -34.31 -13.91
CA GLY A 33 38.03 -35.31 -13.70
C GLY A 33 38.12 -36.09 -12.40
N SER A 34 39.28 -36.06 -11.72
CA SER A 34 39.53 -36.80 -10.48
C SER A 34 40.32 -35.97 -9.46
N THR A 35 40.32 -36.40 -8.20
CA THR A 35 41.09 -35.76 -7.12
C THR A 35 42.55 -36.20 -7.08
N GLU A 36 42.95 -37.21 -7.88
CA GLU A 36 44.25 -37.88 -7.80
C GLU A 36 45.41 -36.90 -8.05
N LEU A 37 45.27 -36.02 -9.04
CA LEU A 37 46.27 -35.00 -9.37
C LEU A 37 46.41 -33.92 -8.30
N PHE A 38 45.43 -33.80 -7.41
CA PHE A 38 45.38 -32.78 -6.36
C PHE A 38 45.55 -33.35 -4.96
N ALA A 39 45.96 -34.62 -4.85
CA ALA A 39 46.19 -35.29 -3.56
C ALA A 39 47.19 -34.49 -2.71
N GLY A 40 46.83 -34.20 -1.45
CA GLY A 40 47.64 -33.41 -0.52
C GLY A 40 47.36 -31.90 -0.53
N ARG A 41 46.55 -31.37 -1.46
CA ARG A 41 46.04 -29.99 -1.38
C ARG A 41 44.83 -29.89 -0.46
N ARG A 42 44.80 -28.89 0.43
CA ARG A 42 43.71 -28.70 1.42
C ARG A 42 42.33 -28.51 0.78
N ASP A 43 42.27 -28.02 -0.45
CA ASP A 43 41.01 -27.78 -1.18
C ASP A 43 40.93 -28.55 -2.52
N ALA A 44 41.50 -29.75 -2.59
CA ALA A 44 41.56 -30.56 -3.82
C ALA A 44 40.22 -30.65 -4.57
N ALA A 45 39.10 -30.76 -3.85
CA ALA A 45 37.76 -30.86 -4.41
C ALA A 45 37.34 -29.65 -5.27
N ARG A 46 37.87 -28.45 -5.01
CA ARG A 46 37.52 -27.24 -5.79
C ARG A 46 38.02 -27.28 -7.22
N PHE A 47 39.03 -28.10 -7.48
CA PHE A 47 39.67 -28.23 -8.80
C PHE A 47 39.09 -29.39 -9.62
N VAL A 48 38.11 -30.12 -9.07
CA VAL A 48 37.56 -31.33 -9.69
C VAL A 48 36.19 -31.05 -10.28
N VAL A 49 36.03 -31.42 -11.55
CA VAL A 49 34.78 -31.39 -12.30
C VAL A 49 34.33 -32.82 -12.53
N ARG A 50 33.16 -33.19 -12.01
CA ARG A 50 32.57 -34.50 -12.26
C ARG A 50 31.88 -34.48 -13.64
N PRO A 51 32.32 -35.28 -14.64
CA PRO A 51 31.76 -35.23 -16.00
C PRO A 51 30.23 -35.39 -15.99
N ALA A 52 29.72 -36.42 -15.32
CA ALA A 52 28.29 -36.67 -15.24
C ALA A 52 27.49 -35.54 -14.55
N THR A 53 28.11 -34.75 -13.67
CA THR A 53 27.45 -33.60 -13.03
C THR A 53 27.38 -32.43 -14.00
N TYR A 54 28.49 -32.14 -14.70
CA TYR A 54 28.53 -31.11 -15.73
C TYR A 54 27.58 -31.41 -16.89
N GLU A 55 27.59 -32.64 -17.40
CA GLU A 55 26.72 -33.07 -18.51
C GLU A 55 25.22 -32.90 -18.21
N ARG A 56 24.82 -33.00 -16.93
CA ARG A 56 23.44 -32.75 -16.49
C ARG A 56 23.13 -31.28 -16.20
N SER A 57 24.14 -30.43 -16.09
CA SER A 57 23.94 -28.98 -15.91
C SER A 57 23.29 -28.39 -17.16
N VAL A 58 22.67 -27.22 -17.02
CA VAL A 58 22.06 -26.51 -18.15
C VAL A 58 23.07 -26.17 -19.24
N HIS A 59 24.33 -25.93 -18.88
CA HIS A 59 25.41 -25.66 -19.82
C HIS A 59 25.93 -26.93 -20.49
N GLY A 60 26.02 -28.04 -19.76
CA GLY A 60 26.37 -29.34 -20.35
C GLY A 60 25.34 -29.82 -21.35
N VAL A 61 24.04 -29.72 -21.02
CA VAL A 61 22.94 -30.04 -21.93
C VAL A 61 22.91 -29.13 -23.16
N ALA A 62 23.29 -27.85 -22.99
CA ALA A 62 23.42 -26.90 -24.10
C ALA A 62 24.70 -27.08 -24.94
N GLY A 63 25.56 -28.03 -24.59
CA GLY A 63 26.80 -28.30 -25.33
C GLY A 63 27.88 -27.23 -25.16
N VAL A 64 27.83 -26.43 -24.10
CA VAL A 64 28.89 -25.47 -23.78
C VAL A 64 30.17 -26.24 -23.45
N SER A 65 31.30 -25.90 -24.05
CA SER A 65 32.59 -26.55 -23.74
C SER A 65 33.32 -25.82 -22.60
N CYS A 66 34.29 -26.48 -21.97
CA CYS A 66 35.04 -25.89 -20.84
C CYS A 66 35.71 -24.55 -21.20
N VAL A 67 36.30 -24.46 -22.41
CA VAL A 67 37.00 -23.27 -22.90
C VAL A 67 36.07 -22.11 -23.27
N MET A 68 34.77 -22.36 -23.41
CA MET A 68 33.79 -21.27 -23.63
C MET A 68 33.57 -20.45 -22.36
N CYS A 69 33.71 -21.07 -21.19
CA CYS A 69 33.67 -20.38 -19.90
C CYS A 69 35.07 -19.95 -19.45
N HIS A 70 36.04 -20.86 -19.54
CA HIS A 70 37.44 -20.60 -19.22
C HIS A 70 38.22 -20.19 -20.46
N ALA A 71 37.98 -18.98 -20.94
CA ALA A 71 38.57 -18.51 -22.19
C ALA A 71 40.09 -18.31 -22.16
N ASP A 72 40.68 -18.29 -20.97
CA ASP A 72 42.12 -18.24 -20.73
C ASP A 72 42.74 -19.64 -20.56
N ALA A 73 41.92 -20.71 -20.57
CA ALA A 73 42.40 -22.08 -20.46
C ALA A 73 43.31 -22.43 -21.63
N GLN A 74 44.51 -22.90 -21.27
CA GLN A 74 45.48 -23.50 -22.18
C GLN A 74 45.99 -24.78 -21.52
N ILE A 75 46.13 -25.87 -22.27
CA ILE A 75 46.61 -27.15 -21.75
C ILE A 75 48.00 -27.42 -22.33
N PRO A 76 49.02 -27.70 -21.47
CA PRO A 76 49.00 -27.63 -20.01
C PRO A 76 48.98 -26.18 -19.49
N HIS A 77 48.42 -25.96 -18.30
CA HIS A 77 48.49 -24.68 -17.58
C HIS A 77 49.31 -24.82 -16.30
N GLU A 78 50.05 -23.76 -15.95
CA GLU A 78 50.88 -23.67 -14.73
C GLU A 78 50.27 -22.78 -13.65
N THR A 79 49.29 -21.94 -14.01
CA THR A 79 48.67 -20.95 -13.11
C THR A 79 47.17 -21.13 -13.04
N GLU A 80 46.54 -20.66 -11.96
CA GLU A 80 45.10 -20.73 -11.81
C GLU A 80 44.40 -19.87 -12.86
N LEU A 81 43.35 -20.44 -13.44
CA LEU A 81 42.52 -19.76 -14.44
C LEU A 81 41.79 -18.58 -13.83
N TRP A 82 41.50 -17.58 -14.65
CA TRP A 82 40.72 -16.42 -14.26
C TRP A 82 39.28 -16.82 -13.90
N PRO A 83 38.63 -16.05 -13.00
CA PRO A 83 37.20 -16.21 -12.74
C PRO A 83 36.37 -16.13 -14.02
N VAL A 84 35.41 -17.04 -14.15
CA VAL A 84 34.51 -17.09 -15.30
C VAL A 84 33.64 -15.83 -15.36
N ASP A 85 33.64 -15.16 -16.51
CA ASP A 85 32.76 -14.02 -16.78
C ASP A 85 31.47 -14.49 -17.47
N CYS A 86 30.43 -14.74 -16.67
CA CYS A 86 29.11 -15.11 -17.16
C CYS A 86 28.50 -14.04 -18.09
N GLY A 87 28.95 -12.78 -18.00
CA GLY A 87 28.44 -11.65 -18.76
C GLY A 87 28.75 -11.70 -20.25
N ARG A 88 29.68 -12.57 -20.69
CA ARG A 88 29.95 -12.81 -22.10
C ARG A 88 28.75 -13.38 -22.86
N CYS A 89 27.93 -14.17 -22.17
CA CYS A 89 26.73 -14.78 -22.74
C CYS A 89 25.44 -14.27 -22.07
N HIS A 90 25.48 -13.95 -20.76
CA HIS A 90 24.32 -13.49 -19.99
C HIS A 90 24.36 -11.97 -19.74
N THR A 91 24.37 -11.18 -20.81
CA THR A 91 24.49 -9.71 -20.75
C THR A 91 23.39 -9.07 -19.90
N GLY A 92 22.12 -9.44 -20.13
CA GLY A 92 20.97 -8.89 -19.41
C GLY A 92 21.01 -9.12 -17.88
N PRO A 93 21.07 -10.38 -17.41
CA PRO A 93 21.20 -10.65 -15.97
C PRO A 93 22.44 -10.02 -15.34
N THR A 94 23.54 -9.92 -16.08
CA THR A 94 24.78 -9.28 -15.60
C THR A 94 24.59 -7.78 -15.39
N GLU A 95 23.90 -7.09 -16.31
CA GLU A 95 23.57 -5.68 -16.15
C GLU A 95 22.66 -5.43 -14.94
N GLN A 96 21.60 -6.23 -14.79
CA GLN A 96 20.71 -6.19 -13.63
C GLN A 96 21.46 -6.41 -12.31
N TYR A 97 22.34 -7.42 -12.27
CA TYR A 97 23.16 -7.70 -11.10
C TYR A 97 24.08 -6.52 -10.76
N ARG A 98 24.74 -5.90 -11.75
CA ARG A 98 25.61 -4.72 -11.52
C ARG A 98 24.84 -3.55 -10.90
N ASN A 99 23.56 -3.38 -11.22
CA ASN A 99 22.70 -2.34 -10.64
C ASN A 99 22.22 -2.66 -9.22
N SER A 100 22.24 -3.93 -8.83
CA SER A 100 21.75 -4.39 -7.52
C SER A 100 22.63 -3.93 -6.34
N VAL A 101 22.14 -4.11 -5.13
CA VAL A 101 22.93 -3.93 -3.91
C VAL A 101 24.11 -4.91 -3.84
N HIS A 102 23.94 -6.14 -4.33
CA HIS A 102 24.99 -7.16 -4.35
C HIS A 102 26.08 -6.82 -5.37
N GLY A 103 25.71 -6.51 -6.61
CA GLY A 103 26.71 -6.17 -7.64
C GLY A 103 27.46 -4.88 -7.35
N ARG A 104 26.79 -3.87 -6.76
CA ARG A 104 27.49 -2.65 -6.28
C ARG A 104 28.45 -2.92 -5.14
N ALA A 105 28.17 -3.90 -4.28
CA ALA A 105 29.10 -4.33 -3.24
C ALA A 105 30.26 -5.13 -3.83
N ALA A 106 30.00 -6.07 -4.74
CA ALA A 106 31.01 -6.85 -5.44
C ALA A 106 31.98 -5.95 -6.24
N ALA A 107 31.48 -4.91 -6.91
CA ALA A 107 32.30 -3.94 -7.63
C ALA A 107 33.27 -3.14 -6.72
N ARG A 108 33.04 -3.13 -5.40
CA ARG A 108 33.92 -2.55 -4.39
C ARG A 108 34.85 -3.59 -3.74
N ASN A 109 34.97 -4.78 -4.32
CA ASN A 109 35.71 -5.92 -3.77
C ASN A 109 35.28 -6.29 -2.35
N ASP A 110 33.97 -6.17 -2.06
CA ASP A 110 33.40 -6.60 -0.79
C ASP A 110 33.35 -8.13 -0.73
N ALA A 111 34.15 -8.73 0.15
CA ALA A 111 34.24 -10.18 0.32
C ALA A 111 32.92 -10.85 0.77
N LEU A 112 31.95 -10.07 1.25
CA LEU A 112 30.63 -10.55 1.64
C LEU A 112 29.58 -10.43 0.52
N ALA A 113 29.95 -9.86 -0.63
CA ALA A 113 29.03 -9.73 -1.76
C ALA A 113 28.93 -11.06 -2.53
N PRO A 114 27.71 -11.60 -2.73
CA PRO A 114 27.54 -12.84 -3.48
C PRO A 114 27.74 -12.59 -4.97
N THR A 115 28.39 -13.52 -5.66
CA THR A 115 28.62 -13.58 -7.11
C THR A 115 27.59 -14.49 -7.81
N CYS A 116 27.68 -14.61 -9.14
CA CYS A 116 26.82 -15.49 -9.93
C CYS A 116 26.85 -16.93 -9.41
N SER A 117 28.04 -17.44 -9.11
CA SER A 117 28.25 -18.82 -8.67
C SER A 117 27.77 -19.11 -7.25
N ASP A 118 27.71 -18.10 -6.38
CA ASP A 118 27.17 -18.27 -5.03
C ASP A 118 25.67 -18.58 -5.04
N CYS A 119 24.97 -18.11 -6.08
CA CYS A 119 23.55 -18.34 -6.29
C CYS A 119 23.24 -19.53 -7.22
N HIS A 120 23.96 -19.65 -8.34
CA HIS A 120 23.65 -20.64 -9.39
C HIS A 120 24.45 -21.93 -9.29
N GLY A 121 25.56 -21.95 -8.56
CA GLY A 121 26.56 -23.02 -8.63
C GLY A 121 27.63 -22.74 -9.69
N ILE A 122 28.47 -23.74 -9.94
CA ILE A 122 29.63 -23.60 -10.85
C ILE A 122 29.52 -24.56 -12.04
N HIS A 123 29.94 -25.81 -11.88
CA HIS A 123 29.84 -26.86 -12.91
C HIS A 123 28.58 -27.71 -12.76
N ASP A 124 27.69 -27.36 -11.83
CA ASP A 124 26.47 -28.05 -11.46
C ASP A 124 25.23 -27.16 -11.60
N ILE A 125 25.32 -26.09 -12.42
CA ILE A 125 24.24 -25.13 -12.63
C ILE A 125 23.01 -25.86 -13.16
N ALA A 126 21.99 -25.94 -12.32
CA ALA A 126 20.73 -26.61 -12.61
C ALA A 126 19.65 -25.61 -13.06
N SER A 127 18.66 -26.12 -13.80
CA SER A 127 17.49 -25.32 -14.19
C SER A 127 16.67 -24.94 -12.95
N PRO A 128 16.10 -23.73 -12.85
CA PRO A 128 15.20 -23.37 -11.74
C PRO A 128 13.97 -24.30 -11.60
N GLY A 129 13.63 -25.07 -12.64
CA GLY A 129 12.59 -26.10 -12.57
C GLY A 129 13.04 -27.41 -11.91
N ASP A 130 14.34 -27.62 -11.70
CA ASP A 130 14.86 -28.76 -10.94
C ASP A 130 14.61 -28.56 -9.44
N PRO A 131 13.95 -29.50 -8.75
CA PRO A 131 13.70 -29.42 -7.30
C PRO A 131 14.96 -29.26 -6.45
N ASN A 132 16.13 -29.65 -6.97
CA ASN A 132 17.41 -29.55 -6.28
C ASN A 132 18.20 -28.28 -6.64
N ALA A 133 17.76 -27.50 -7.63
CA ALA A 133 18.43 -26.26 -8.00
C ALA A 133 18.37 -25.27 -6.83
N PRO A 134 19.49 -24.62 -6.45
CA PRO A 134 19.47 -23.58 -5.41
C PRO A 134 18.50 -22.43 -5.74
N THR A 135 18.30 -22.16 -7.04
CA THR A 135 17.41 -21.14 -7.59
C THR A 135 15.97 -21.64 -7.83
N GLY A 136 15.66 -22.90 -7.48
CA GLY A 136 14.29 -23.42 -7.51
C GLY A 136 13.44 -22.81 -6.40
N VAL A 137 12.13 -22.62 -6.66
CA VAL A 137 11.21 -21.87 -5.78
C VAL A 137 11.27 -22.32 -4.31
N MET A 138 11.26 -23.62 -4.06
CA MET A 138 11.34 -24.20 -2.71
C MET A 138 12.65 -23.90 -1.98
N ASN A 139 13.73 -23.67 -2.73
CA ASN A 139 15.10 -23.53 -2.23
C ASN A 139 15.52 -22.06 -2.09
N ILE A 140 14.84 -21.13 -2.77
CA ILE A 140 15.16 -19.70 -2.76
C ILE A 140 15.27 -19.12 -1.34
N PRO A 141 14.33 -19.37 -0.39
CA PRO A 141 14.48 -18.80 0.94
C PRO A 141 15.73 -19.31 1.65
N GLN A 142 16.11 -20.58 1.44
CA GLN A 142 17.35 -21.12 2.00
C GLN A 142 18.59 -20.56 1.29
N LEU A 143 18.53 -20.35 -0.03
CA LEU A 143 19.63 -19.73 -0.78
C LEU A 143 19.92 -18.33 -0.26
N CYS A 144 18.90 -17.47 -0.16
CA CYS A 144 19.02 -16.13 0.42
C CYS A 144 19.46 -16.22 1.89
N GLY A 145 18.91 -17.21 2.60
CA GLY A 145 19.17 -17.50 4.00
C GLY A 145 20.62 -17.76 4.34
N ARG A 146 21.42 -18.36 3.44
CA ARG A 146 22.88 -18.59 3.64
C ARG A 146 23.62 -17.34 4.10
N CYS A 147 23.19 -16.17 3.61
CA CYS A 147 23.75 -14.88 3.99
C CYS A 147 22.79 -14.07 4.86
N HIS A 148 21.47 -14.19 4.69
CA HIS A 148 20.47 -13.37 5.39
C HIS A 148 19.82 -14.07 6.59
N HIS A 149 20.57 -14.92 7.31
CA HIS A 149 20.15 -15.50 8.58
C HIS A 149 20.87 -14.83 9.78
N GLU A 150 20.31 -15.01 10.96
CA GLU A 150 20.82 -14.48 12.22
C GLU A 150 22.18 -15.09 12.53
N GLY A 151 23.18 -14.22 12.78
CA GLY A 151 24.54 -14.67 13.06
C GLY A 151 25.37 -15.02 11.83
N SER A 152 24.89 -14.82 10.60
CA SER A 152 25.76 -14.85 9.42
C SER A 152 26.79 -13.70 9.45
N PRO A 153 27.90 -13.78 8.69
CA PRO A 153 28.83 -12.65 8.56
C PRO A 153 28.16 -11.38 8.03
N VAL A 154 27.18 -11.51 7.13
CA VAL A 154 26.43 -10.39 6.57
C VAL A 154 25.54 -9.74 7.63
N SER A 155 24.75 -10.50 8.40
CA SER A 155 23.87 -9.92 9.43
C SER A 155 24.65 -9.31 10.60
N ARG A 156 25.88 -9.78 10.86
CA ARG A 156 26.78 -9.18 11.86
C ARG A 156 27.49 -7.91 11.38
N ALA A 157 27.91 -7.87 10.13
CA ALA A 157 28.73 -6.78 9.59
C ALA A 157 27.92 -5.67 8.90
N ARG A 158 26.65 -5.93 8.54
CA ARG A 158 25.81 -5.00 7.77
C ARG A 158 24.57 -4.62 8.57
N ASN A 159 24.17 -3.35 8.45
CA ASN A 159 22.93 -2.87 9.02
C ASN A 159 21.76 -3.26 8.11
N ILE A 160 21.07 -4.35 8.45
CA ILE A 160 19.86 -4.80 7.77
C ILE A 160 18.66 -4.39 8.63
N PRO A 161 17.68 -3.63 8.11
CA PRO A 161 16.56 -3.09 8.90
C PRO A 161 15.57 -4.12 9.48
N GLN A 162 15.83 -5.41 9.35
CA GLN A 162 14.95 -6.51 9.73
C GLN A 162 15.77 -7.64 10.36
N ASP A 163 15.20 -8.29 11.36
CA ASP A 163 15.74 -9.44 12.08
C ASP A 163 14.82 -10.66 11.92
N SER A 164 15.35 -11.83 12.25
CA SER A 164 14.65 -13.13 12.19
C SER A 164 14.01 -13.38 10.81
N ILE A 165 14.68 -12.97 9.72
CA ILE A 165 14.06 -12.85 8.39
C ILE A 165 13.52 -14.20 7.89
N LEU A 166 14.31 -15.27 8.06
CA LEU A 166 13.93 -16.62 7.64
C LEU A 166 12.84 -17.21 8.52
N GLU A 167 12.96 -17.03 9.84
CA GLU A 167 11.96 -17.50 10.80
C GLU A 167 10.62 -16.84 10.49
N ASN A 168 10.59 -15.51 10.45
CA ASN A 168 9.43 -14.72 10.09
C ASN A 168 8.85 -15.25 8.76
N TYR A 169 9.65 -15.32 7.68
CA TYR A 169 9.14 -15.77 6.37
C TYR A 169 8.55 -17.17 6.44
N SER A 170 9.21 -18.10 7.14
CA SER A 170 8.74 -19.49 7.29
C SER A 170 7.40 -19.58 8.03
N GLU A 171 7.17 -18.67 8.97
CA GLU A 171 5.89 -18.57 9.65
C GLU A 171 4.82 -17.98 8.73
N SER A 172 5.18 -17.01 7.85
CA SER A 172 4.27 -16.26 6.95
C SER A 172 3.28 -17.16 6.20
N MET A 173 2.14 -16.62 5.75
CA MET A 173 1.21 -17.39 4.90
C MET A 173 1.88 -17.86 3.59
N HIS A 174 2.88 -17.10 3.11
CA HIS A 174 3.67 -17.50 1.96
C HIS A 174 4.59 -18.68 2.29
N GLY A 175 5.27 -18.66 3.45
CA GLY A 175 6.12 -19.74 3.94
C GLY A 175 5.34 -20.99 4.35
N GLU A 176 4.18 -20.84 4.97
CA GLU A 176 3.21 -21.90 5.24
C GLU A 176 2.78 -22.57 3.93
N GLY A 177 2.41 -21.76 2.93
CA GLY A 177 2.08 -22.22 1.58
C GLY A 177 3.23 -23.00 0.95
N LEU A 178 4.46 -22.49 1.06
CA LEU A 178 5.66 -23.11 0.51
C LEU A 178 5.97 -24.43 1.21
N TYR A 179 6.27 -24.36 2.51
CA TYR A 179 6.89 -25.46 3.26
C TYR A 179 5.89 -26.46 3.82
N ARG A 180 4.72 -26.01 4.31
CA ARG A 180 3.73 -26.91 4.91
C ARG A 180 2.76 -27.47 3.89
N ARG A 181 2.46 -26.71 2.83
CA ARG A 181 1.50 -27.10 1.79
C ARG A 181 2.13 -27.49 0.46
N GLY A 182 3.45 -27.29 0.29
CA GLY A 182 4.17 -27.66 -0.93
C GLY A 182 3.80 -26.85 -2.17
N LEU A 183 3.22 -25.64 -2.00
CA LEU A 183 2.72 -24.83 -3.09
C LEU A 183 3.84 -23.97 -3.69
N THR A 184 4.32 -24.33 -4.87
CA THR A 184 5.36 -23.58 -5.62
C THR A 184 4.83 -22.28 -6.26
N VAL A 185 3.52 -22.04 -6.20
CA VAL A 185 2.90 -20.78 -6.66
C VAL A 185 2.91 -19.68 -5.60
N THR A 186 3.39 -19.98 -4.39
CA THR A 186 3.49 -19.01 -3.31
C THR A 186 4.63 -18.02 -3.55
N ALA A 187 4.54 -16.83 -2.96
CA ALA A 187 5.60 -15.83 -3.08
C ALA A 187 6.85 -16.24 -2.28
N VAL A 188 8.02 -16.03 -2.87
CA VAL A 188 9.34 -16.23 -2.25
C VAL A 188 10.12 -14.92 -2.29
N CYS A 189 11.34 -14.89 -1.76
CA CYS A 189 12.16 -13.67 -1.66
C CYS A 189 12.26 -12.92 -3.00
N THR A 190 12.49 -13.64 -4.10
CA THR A 190 12.63 -13.06 -5.44
C THR A 190 11.31 -12.57 -6.04
N SER A 191 10.16 -13.06 -5.57
CA SER A 191 8.84 -12.58 -6.00
C SER A 191 8.60 -11.13 -5.59
N CYS A 192 9.20 -10.69 -4.48
CA CYS A 192 9.07 -9.32 -3.98
C CYS A 192 10.32 -8.49 -4.26
N HIS A 193 11.53 -9.02 -4.07
CA HIS A 193 12.78 -8.25 -4.16
C HIS A 193 13.44 -8.27 -5.54
N GLY A 194 12.96 -9.10 -6.47
CA GLY A 194 13.65 -9.41 -7.73
C GLY A 194 14.74 -10.47 -7.59
N SER A 195 15.21 -11.00 -8.72
CA SER A 195 16.19 -12.11 -8.75
C SER A 195 17.62 -11.64 -8.98
N HIS A 196 17.83 -10.71 -9.93
CA HIS A 196 19.15 -10.19 -10.28
C HIS A 196 19.30 -8.70 -9.96
N GLU A 197 18.24 -7.89 -10.13
CA GLU A 197 18.24 -6.46 -9.77
C GLU A 197 17.65 -6.20 -8.37
N ILE A 198 18.30 -6.73 -7.33
CA ILE A 198 17.86 -6.52 -5.95
C ILE A 198 18.22 -5.10 -5.49
N LEU A 199 17.22 -4.25 -5.29
CA LEU A 199 17.37 -2.84 -4.93
C LEU A 199 16.88 -2.55 -3.49
N PRO A 200 17.46 -1.57 -2.78
CA PRO A 200 16.98 -1.22 -1.45
C PRO A 200 15.59 -0.57 -1.54
N HIS A 201 14.78 -0.69 -0.49
CA HIS A 201 13.42 -0.14 -0.43
C HIS A 201 13.35 1.40 -0.60
N THR A 202 14.48 2.09 -0.45
CA THR A 202 14.63 3.54 -0.66
C THR A 202 14.90 3.93 -2.11
N ASP A 203 15.25 2.98 -2.99
CA ASP A 203 15.43 3.23 -4.43
C ASP A 203 14.06 3.25 -5.10
N ALA A 204 13.74 4.32 -5.81
CA ALA A 204 12.44 4.49 -6.48
C ALA A 204 12.15 3.42 -7.54
N ARG A 205 13.18 2.71 -8.04
CA ARG A 205 13.03 1.61 -8.99
C ARG A 205 12.78 0.27 -8.30
N SER A 206 12.95 0.17 -6.99
CA SER A 206 12.76 -1.07 -6.25
C SER A 206 11.29 -1.50 -6.28
N THR A 207 11.03 -2.78 -6.52
CA THR A 207 9.70 -3.39 -6.46
C THR A 207 9.07 -3.30 -5.06
N ILE A 208 9.90 -3.18 -4.02
CA ILE A 208 9.47 -2.99 -2.63
C ILE A 208 9.52 -1.53 -2.18
N HIS A 209 9.75 -0.59 -3.10
CA HIS A 209 9.62 0.83 -2.79
C HIS A 209 8.19 1.17 -2.40
N ARG A 210 7.98 2.13 -1.49
CA ARG A 210 6.66 2.49 -0.95
C ARG A 210 5.62 2.78 -2.04
N ASN A 211 6.04 3.39 -3.14
CA ASN A 211 5.15 3.73 -4.26
C ASN A 211 4.91 2.56 -5.23
N ASN A 212 5.73 1.50 -5.18
CA ASN A 212 5.68 0.37 -6.12
C ASN A 212 5.12 -0.90 -5.45
N VAL A 213 5.14 -0.98 -4.12
CA VAL A 213 4.78 -2.19 -3.38
C VAL A 213 3.36 -2.66 -3.64
N ALA A 214 2.41 -1.73 -3.85
CA ALA A 214 1.04 -2.08 -4.22
C ALA A 214 1.01 -2.82 -5.57
N ALA A 215 1.71 -2.29 -6.58
CA ALA A 215 1.85 -2.92 -7.89
C ALA A 215 2.49 -4.32 -7.80
N THR A 216 3.45 -4.52 -6.90
CA THR A 216 4.06 -5.83 -6.63
C THR A 216 3.05 -6.81 -6.02
N CYS A 217 2.28 -6.40 -5.01
CA CYS A 217 1.31 -7.27 -4.35
C CYS A 217 0.15 -7.67 -5.26
N VAL A 218 -0.35 -6.75 -6.09
CA VAL A 218 -1.51 -7.02 -6.97
C VAL A 218 -1.18 -7.92 -8.15
N GLN A 219 0.10 -8.25 -8.40
CA GLN A 219 0.46 -9.30 -9.36
C GLN A 219 -0.19 -10.64 -9.01
N CYS A 220 -0.44 -10.90 -7.72
CA CYS A 220 -1.16 -12.08 -7.24
C CYS A 220 -2.45 -11.73 -6.50
N HIS A 221 -2.49 -10.62 -5.75
CA HIS A 221 -3.65 -10.18 -4.97
C HIS A 221 -4.59 -9.27 -5.77
N THR A 222 -4.99 -9.68 -6.97
CA THR A 222 -5.79 -8.86 -7.90
C THR A 222 -7.19 -8.50 -7.39
N GLN A 223 -7.76 -9.30 -6.50
CA GLN A 223 -9.09 -9.07 -5.92
C GLN A 223 -9.07 -8.23 -4.64
N ILE A 224 -7.94 -7.62 -4.28
CA ILE A 224 -7.77 -6.96 -2.99
C ILE A 224 -8.82 -5.85 -2.76
N GLU A 225 -9.24 -5.12 -3.79
CA GLU A 225 -10.30 -4.11 -3.67
C GLU A 225 -11.65 -4.70 -3.25
N ARG A 226 -11.94 -5.95 -3.62
CA ARG A 226 -13.20 -6.64 -3.29
C ARG A 226 -13.16 -7.29 -1.91
N VAL A 227 -11.99 -7.77 -1.48
CA VAL A 227 -11.84 -8.55 -0.24
C VAL A 227 -11.26 -7.76 0.92
N HIS A 228 -10.65 -6.62 0.66
CA HIS A 228 -10.22 -5.67 1.68
C HIS A 228 -11.45 -4.90 2.19
N ARG A 229 -11.42 -4.44 3.45
CA ARG A 229 -12.53 -3.65 4.01
C ARG A 229 -12.81 -2.48 3.07
N GLN A 230 -14.06 -2.33 2.60
CA GLN A 230 -14.55 -1.28 1.67
C GLN A 230 -14.51 0.12 2.29
N VAL A 231 -13.33 0.50 2.73
CA VAL A 231 -12.99 1.68 3.50
C VAL A 231 -12.05 2.55 2.64
N ILE A 232 -11.24 1.93 1.76
CA ILE A 232 -10.25 2.58 0.90
C ILE A 232 -10.63 2.44 -0.59
N GLU A 233 -10.54 3.51 -1.37
CA GLU A 233 -10.65 3.47 -2.83
C GLU A 233 -9.35 2.93 -3.45
N GLY A 234 -9.38 1.72 -4.03
CA GLY A 234 -8.14 1.06 -4.47
C GLY A 234 -7.44 1.76 -5.64
N ARG A 235 -8.17 2.50 -6.48
CA ARG A 235 -7.62 3.43 -7.51
C ARG A 235 -6.56 4.38 -6.93
N LEU A 236 -6.68 4.78 -5.66
CA LEU A 236 -5.73 5.70 -5.04
C LEU A 236 -4.33 5.08 -4.86
N TRP A 237 -4.17 3.75 -4.82
CA TRP A 237 -2.83 3.13 -4.81
C TRP A 237 -2.12 3.32 -6.15
N GLU A 238 -2.86 3.54 -7.23
CA GLU A 238 -2.30 3.77 -8.57
C GLU A 238 -2.11 5.27 -8.84
N THR A 239 -3.11 6.09 -8.51
CA THR A 239 -3.11 7.51 -8.88
C THR A 239 -2.43 8.41 -7.85
N GLU A 240 -2.58 8.11 -6.56
CA GLU A 240 -2.10 8.94 -5.45
C GLU A 240 -1.54 8.08 -4.28
N PRO A 241 -0.54 7.21 -4.51
CA PRO A 241 -0.09 6.17 -3.56
C PRO A 241 0.40 6.70 -2.20
N HIS A 242 0.65 8.00 -2.08
CA HIS A 242 1.06 8.63 -0.84
C HIS A 242 -0.10 8.97 0.09
N ARG A 243 -1.34 9.02 -0.42
CA ARG A 243 -2.53 9.43 0.34
C ARG A 243 -3.14 8.33 1.19
N ILE A 244 -2.82 7.08 0.89
CA ILE A 244 -3.33 5.91 1.61
C ILE A 244 -2.16 5.06 2.12
N PRO A 245 -2.31 4.36 3.26
CA PRO A 245 -1.28 3.44 3.74
C PRO A 245 -0.92 2.40 2.68
N ALA A 246 0.36 2.10 2.54
CA ALA A 246 0.83 1.00 1.73
C ALA A 246 0.42 -0.34 2.37
N CYS A 247 0.35 -1.41 1.58
CA CYS A 247 0.00 -2.74 2.08
C CYS A 247 0.87 -3.13 3.29
N VAL A 248 2.17 -2.80 3.23
CA VAL A 248 3.15 -3.13 4.27
C VAL A 248 3.00 -2.35 5.58
N ASP A 249 2.31 -1.20 5.55
CA ASP A 249 2.01 -0.43 6.76
C ASP A 249 0.99 -1.18 7.65
N CYS A 250 0.16 -2.03 7.02
CA CYS A 250 -0.81 -2.89 7.69
C CYS A 250 -0.40 -4.38 7.69
N HIS A 251 0.45 -4.84 6.78
CA HIS A 251 0.83 -6.25 6.64
C HIS A 251 2.36 -6.38 6.69
N GLN A 252 2.90 -7.03 7.71
CA GLN A 252 4.33 -7.33 7.72
C GLN A 252 4.65 -8.33 6.60
N PRO A 253 5.52 -7.99 5.63
CA PRO A 253 5.76 -8.82 4.45
C PRO A 253 6.46 -10.13 4.80
N HIS A 254 7.19 -10.15 5.92
CA HIS A 254 7.89 -11.33 6.39
C HIS A 254 7.19 -12.01 7.57
N LYS A 255 6.16 -11.50 8.26
CA LYS A 255 5.65 -12.10 9.52
C LYS A 255 4.16 -12.44 9.47
N VAL A 256 3.73 -13.61 9.99
CA VAL A 256 2.29 -13.88 10.19
C VAL A 256 1.74 -13.02 11.30
N ARG A 257 0.75 -12.21 10.94
CA ARG A 257 0.09 -11.32 11.88
C ARG A 257 -0.84 -12.11 12.82
N ARG A 258 -0.52 -12.13 14.11
CA ARG A 258 -1.47 -11.77 15.17
C ARG A 258 -0.77 -10.82 16.15
N VAL A 259 -1.43 -9.69 16.40
CA VAL A 259 -1.19 -8.65 17.41
C VAL A 259 -0.16 -7.53 17.09
N PHE A 260 -0.49 -6.35 17.65
CA PHE A 260 -0.06 -4.97 17.42
C PHE A 260 1.46 -4.73 17.40
N TYR A 261 1.87 -3.76 16.58
CA TYR A 261 3.24 -3.38 16.31
C TYR A 261 3.98 -2.85 17.55
N GLU A 262 5.17 -3.39 17.84
CA GLU A 262 6.17 -2.72 18.68
C GLU A 262 7.21 -1.92 17.87
N ALA A 263 7.26 -2.04 16.54
CA ALA A 263 8.34 -1.46 15.71
C ALA A 263 7.87 -0.64 14.48
N GLY A 264 6.69 -0.02 14.53
CA GLY A 264 6.26 0.94 13.51
C GLY A 264 5.47 2.06 14.17
N ALA A 265 6.06 3.26 14.26
CA ALA A 265 5.49 4.49 14.84
C ALA A 265 4.33 4.20 15.81
N ALA A 266 4.65 3.51 16.92
CA ALA A 266 3.63 3.06 17.84
C ALA A 266 2.93 4.29 18.42
N ASN A 267 1.66 4.14 18.82
CA ASN A 267 0.93 5.25 19.46
C ASN A 267 1.73 5.82 20.64
N ARG A 268 2.41 4.95 21.40
CA ARG A 268 3.32 5.34 22.49
C ARG A 268 4.39 6.33 22.04
N ASP A 269 5.02 6.11 20.90
CA ASP A 269 6.11 6.96 20.41
C ASP A 269 5.60 8.36 20.07
N CYS A 270 4.38 8.46 19.55
CA CYS A 270 3.70 9.74 19.32
C CYS A 270 3.32 10.40 20.65
N LEU A 271 2.74 9.63 21.56
CA LEU A 271 2.23 10.10 22.86
C LEU A 271 3.32 10.51 23.84
N MET A 272 4.58 10.08 23.66
CA MET A 272 5.72 10.63 24.41
C MET A 272 5.82 12.15 24.34
N CYS A 273 5.37 12.73 23.21
CA CYS A 273 5.25 14.17 23.04
C CYS A 273 3.79 14.60 23.11
N HIS A 274 2.91 13.98 22.32
CA HIS A 274 1.52 14.42 22.16
C HIS A 274 0.63 14.13 23.38
N GLY A 275 1.04 13.26 24.31
CA GLY A 275 0.31 13.03 25.57
C GLY A 275 0.56 14.11 26.64
N LYS A 276 1.33 15.16 26.33
CA LYS A 276 1.66 16.25 27.26
C LYS A 276 0.69 17.43 27.06
N PRO A 277 -0.12 17.82 28.07
CA PRO A 277 -1.09 18.92 27.95
C PRO A 277 -0.49 20.26 27.53
N GLU A 278 0.77 20.50 27.91
CA GLU A 278 1.53 21.70 27.62
C GLU A 278 2.10 21.74 26.19
N LEU A 279 2.02 20.64 25.42
CA LEU A 279 2.56 20.63 24.08
C LEU A 279 1.73 21.54 23.16
N SER A 280 2.39 22.57 22.63
CA SER A 280 1.82 23.50 21.66
C SER A 280 2.68 23.59 20.41
N GLY A 281 2.05 23.97 19.30
CA GLY A 281 2.69 24.29 18.03
C GLY A 281 2.14 25.58 17.45
N VAL A 282 2.67 25.99 16.31
CA VAL A 282 2.16 27.15 15.56
C VAL A 282 1.47 26.65 14.30
N ALA A 283 0.20 27.01 14.14
CA ALA A 283 -0.57 26.75 12.92
C ALA A 283 -1.22 28.05 12.46
N ARG A 284 -0.98 28.44 11.19
CA ARG A 284 -1.51 29.69 10.60
C ARG A 284 -1.20 30.95 11.41
N GLY A 285 -0.05 30.98 12.09
CA GLY A 285 0.38 32.11 12.93
C GLY A 285 -0.18 32.13 14.35
N GLU A 286 -1.05 31.18 14.70
CA GLU A 286 -1.64 31.05 16.03
C GLU A 286 -1.02 29.89 16.81
N THR A 287 -0.96 30.04 18.14
CA THR A 287 -0.53 28.96 19.03
C THR A 287 -1.69 27.97 19.18
N VAL A 288 -1.46 26.72 18.78
CA VAL A 288 -2.44 25.64 18.88
C VAL A 288 -1.92 24.54 19.79
N SER A 289 -2.81 23.94 20.58
CA SER A 289 -2.47 22.74 21.34
C SER A 289 -2.24 21.56 20.41
N LEU A 290 -1.17 20.80 20.67
CA LEU A 290 -0.88 19.53 20.02
C LEU A 290 -1.16 18.35 20.95
N TYR A 291 -1.75 18.60 22.12
CA TYR A 291 -2.11 17.58 23.08
C TYR A 291 -3.17 16.62 22.53
N VAL A 292 -2.99 15.35 22.85
CA VAL A 292 -3.89 14.24 22.56
C VAL A 292 -4.15 13.51 23.87
N ASP A 293 -5.41 13.48 24.29
CA ASP A 293 -5.85 12.63 25.39
C ASP A 293 -5.87 11.17 24.93
N GLU A 294 -4.94 10.38 25.45
CA GLU A 294 -4.81 8.96 25.14
C GLU A 294 -6.07 8.17 25.52
N GLN A 295 -6.68 8.47 26.66
CA GLN A 295 -7.87 7.75 27.11
C GLN A 295 -9.07 8.10 26.23
N GLY A 296 -9.25 9.38 25.91
CA GLY A 296 -10.25 9.84 24.96
C GLY A 296 -10.09 9.20 23.58
N HIS A 297 -8.86 9.05 23.08
CA HIS A 297 -8.59 8.36 21.83
C HIS A 297 -8.90 6.87 21.88
N ASN A 298 -8.40 6.16 22.90
CA ASN A 298 -8.60 4.72 23.07
C ASN A 298 -10.08 4.36 23.28
N GLY A 299 -10.87 5.26 23.87
CA GLY A 299 -12.33 5.11 24.02
C GLY A 299 -13.15 5.54 22.80
N SER A 300 -12.51 6.09 21.77
CA SER A 300 -13.18 6.59 20.57
C SER A 300 -13.54 5.46 19.59
N ALA A 301 -14.28 5.80 18.52
CA ALA A 301 -14.51 4.89 17.41
C ALA A 301 -13.20 4.47 16.69
N HIS A 302 -12.12 5.22 16.90
CA HIS A 302 -10.80 4.96 16.34
C HIS A 302 -9.81 4.37 17.36
N GLY A 303 -10.25 3.94 18.56
CA GLY A 303 -9.33 3.43 19.59
C GLY A 303 -8.51 2.19 19.20
N GLY A 304 -8.93 1.47 18.16
CA GLY A 304 -8.16 0.37 17.56
C GLY A 304 -7.26 0.76 16.38
N THR A 305 -7.20 2.05 16.04
CA THR A 305 -6.48 2.60 14.89
C THR A 305 -5.22 3.32 15.39
N ALA A 306 -4.05 2.96 14.86
CA ALA A 306 -2.80 3.62 15.21
C ALA A 306 -2.72 5.04 14.62
N CYS A 307 -2.01 5.94 15.28
CA CYS A 307 -1.82 7.34 14.85
C CYS A 307 -1.30 7.42 13.41
N ALA A 308 -0.33 6.56 13.07
CA ALA A 308 0.29 6.46 11.74
C ALA A 308 -0.70 6.06 10.63
N GLN A 309 -1.84 5.46 10.95
CA GLN A 309 -2.84 5.06 9.95
C GLN A 309 -3.67 6.25 9.46
N CYS A 310 -3.86 7.26 10.30
CA CYS A 310 -4.50 8.53 9.92
C CYS A 310 -3.45 9.56 9.45
N HIS A 311 -2.31 9.61 10.15
CA HIS A 311 -1.15 10.43 9.78
C HIS A 311 -0.23 9.65 8.83
N SER A 312 -0.72 9.34 7.63
CA SER A 312 -0.07 8.44 6.67
C SER A 312 1.29 8.93 6.14
N GLU A 313 1.64 10.20 6.35
CA GLU A 313 2.91 10.80 5.95
C GLU A 313 4.04 10.59 6.97
N VAL A 314 3.83 9.81 8.05
CA VAL A 314 4.92 9.47 8.99
C VAL A 314 5.97 8.58 8.35
N THR A 315 7.24 8.79 8.72
CA THR A 315 8.36 7.97 8.25
C THR A 315 9.03 7.26 9.43
N ALA A 316 8.74 5.97 9.61
CA ALA A 316 9.20 5.20 10.77
C ALA A 316 10.73 5.09 10.92
N SER A 317 11.49 5.30 9.84
CA SER A 317 12.96 5.28 9.86
C SER A 317 13.61 6.57 10.40
N LEU A 318 12.83 7.62 10.65
CA LEU A 318 13.33 8.87 11.23
C LEU A 318 13.25 8.87 12.75
N VAL A 319 14.21 9.55 13.39
CA VAL A 319 14.22 9.79 14.85
C VAL A 319 12.92 10.50 15.30
N ARG A 320 12.38 11.38 14.46
CA ARG A 320 11.06 11.98 14.63
C ARG A 320 10.17 11.56 13.46
N PRO A 321 9.40 10.47 13.58
CA PRO A 321 8.59 9.95 12.46
C PRO A 321 7.58 10.95 11.90
N CYS A 322 7.07 11.85 12.74
CA CYS A 322 6.09 12.87 12.34
C CYS A 322 6.69 14.09 11.62
N ALA A 323 8.02 14.18 11.46
CA ALA A 323 8.67 15.32 10.80
C ALA A 323 8.32 15.45 9.31
N THR A 324 7.85 14.36 8.69
CA THR A 324 7.48 14.31 7.28
C THR A 324 6.01 14.63 7.02
N ILE A 325 5.20 14.82 8.07
CA ILE A 325 3.80 15.24 7.95
C ILE A 325 3.76 16.71 7.50
N ARG A 326 3.17 16.94 6.33
CA ARG A 326 2.95 18.23 5.68
C ARG A 326 1.46 18.51 5.48
N SER A 327 0.64 17.47 5.44
CA SER A 327 -0.78 17.57 5.11
C SER A 327 -1.68 17.24 6.32
N PRO A 328 -2.86 17.86 6.45
CA PRO A 328 -3.90 17.41 7.38
C PRO A 328 -4.34 15.97 7.10
N VAL A 329 -4.90 15.31 8.11
CA VAL A 329 -5.49 13.97 7.96
C VAL A 329 -6.60 14.01 6.93
N ASP A 330 -6.51 13.11 5.96
CA ASP A 330 -7.54 12.93 4.94
C ASP A 330 -8.50 11.81 5.35
N CYS A 331 -9.69 12.19 5.82
CA CYS A 331 -10.72 11.23 6.21
C CYS A 331 -11.19 10.39 5.01
N SER A 332 -11.07 10.86 3.75
CA SER A 332 -11.55 10.10 2.58
C SER A 332 -10.74 8.85 2.30
N ALA A 333 -9.53 8.74 2.85
CA ALA A 333 -8.74 7.51 2.84
C ALA A 333 -9.48 6.33 3.48
N CYS A 334 -10.42 6.58 4.41
CA CYS A 334 -11.22 5.54 5.07
C CYS A 334 -12.74 5.77 5.01
N HIS A 335 -13.19 7.00 4.86
CA HIS A 335 -14.59 7.41 4.88
C HIS A 335 -15.00 8.02 3.54
N LEU A 336 -14.74 7.32 2.44
CA LEU A 336 -15.02 7.84 1.08
C LEU A 336 -16.47 8.31 0.94
N ALA A 337 -17.45 7.44 1.18
CA ALA A 337 -18.86 7.77 0.96
C ALA A 337 -19.36 8.98 1.79
N PRO A 338 -19.11 9.06 3.12
CA PRO A 338 -19.42 10.28 3.88
C PRO A 338 -18.71 11.54 3.37
N VAL A 339 -17.45 11.43 2.95
CA VAL A 339 -16.69 12.58 2.43
C VAL A 339 -17.22 13.03 1.07
N GLU A 340 -17.62 12.11 0.19
CA GLU A 340 -18.25 12.45 -1.09
C GLU A 340 -19.60 13.14 -0.89
N GLN A 341 -20.43 12.63 0.02
CA GLN A 341 -21.67 13.31 0.42
C GLN A 341 -21.36 14.73 0.90
N TYR A 342 -20.38 14.88 1.80
CA TYR A 342 -19.98 16.18 2.34
C TYR A 342 -19.53 17.12 1.24
N ARG A 343 -18.66 16.68 0.32
CA ARG A 343 -18.20 17.50 -0.82
C ARG A 343 -19.37 17.98 -1.70
N ALA A 344 -20.44 17.20 -1.83
CA ALA A 344 -21.63 17.56 -2.60
C ALA A 344 -22.63 18.44 -1.83
N SER A 345 -22.56 18.45 -0.50
CA SER A 345 -23.43 19.22 0.40
C SER A 345 -23.21 20.73 0.30
N ALA A 346 -24.13 21.50 0.90
CA ALA A 346 -23.98 22.94 1.06
C ALA A 346 -22.75 23.30 1.91
N HIS A 347 -22.48 22.57 3.01
CA HIS A 347 -21.29 22.85 3.82
C HIS A 347 -20.00 22.58 3.02
N GLY A 348 -19.90 21.46 2.32
CA GLY A 348 -18.70 21.13 1.55
C GLY A 348 -18.46 22.04 0.36
N LYS A 349 -19.53 22.47 -0.33
CA LYS A 349 -19.43 23.49 -1.40
C LYS A 349 -18.89 24.82 -0.84
N LEU A 350 -19.43 25.29 0.28
CA LEU A 350 -18.95 26.51 0.95
C LEU A 350 -17.50 26.38 1.46
N ALA A 351 -17.12 25.19 1.96
CA ALA A 351 -15.76 24.92 2.40
C ALA A 351 -14.77 24.89 1.22
N ALA A 352 -15.19 24.34 0.07
CA ALA A 352 -14.39 24.34 -1.17
C ALA A 352 -14.17 25.75 -1.73
N GLU A 353 -15.11 26.67 -1.50
CA GLU A 353 -14.97 28.10 -1.80
C GLU A 353 -14.03 28.85 -0.82
N GLY A 354 -13.52 28.17 0.21
CA GLY A 354 -12.62 28.76 1.20
C GLY A 354 -13.32 29.62 2.26
N SER A 355 -14.63 29.46 2.43
CA SER A 355 -15.39 30.18 3.45
C SER A 355 -14.98 29.72 4.86
N SER A 356 -14.53 30.66 5.70
CA SER A 356 -14.21 30.41 7.12
C SER A 356 -15.41 29.94 7.95
N ASP A 357 -16.62 30.18 7.44
CA ASP A 357 -17.88 29.92 8.13
C ASP A 357 -18.45 28.54 7.81
N ALA A 358 -17.81 27.81 6.90
CA ALA A 358 -18.23 26.47 6.51
C ALA A 358 -17.60 25.44 7.46
N PRO A 359 -18.41 24.58 8.11
CA PRO A 359 -17.88 23.55 9.00
C PRO A 359 -17.19 22.46 8.19
N GLY A 360 -16.01 22.02 8.63
CA GLY A 360 -15.34 20.80 8.21
C GLY A 360 -15.73 19.60 9.08
N CYS A 361 -15.11 18.44 8.79
CA CYS A 361 -15.37 17.20 9.52
C CYS A 361 -15.16 17.36 11.05
N LEU A 362 -14.11 18.09 11.44
CA LEU A 362 -13.67 18.25 12.83
C LEU A 362 -14.41 19.36 13.60
N ASP A 363 -15.31 20.09 12.95
CA ASP A 363 -16.24 21.03 13.61
C ASP A 363 -17.50 20.30 14.10
N CYS A 364 -17.85 19.19 13.44
CA CYS A 364 -18.95 18.31 13.80
C CYS A 364 -18.52 17.10 14.63
N HIS A 365 -17.35 16.54 14.34
CA HIS A 365 -16.76 15.40 15.04
C HIS A 365 -15.58 15.83 15.92
N ASP A 366 -15.41 15.18 17.07
CA ASP A 366 -14.20 15.36 17.86
C ASP A 366 -12.96 14.92 17.10
N LYS A 367 -11.82 15.58 17.35
CA LYS A 367 -10.55 15.33 16.66
C LYS A 367 -10.03 13.90 16.89
N HIS A 368 -9.40 13.66 18.03
CA HIS A 368 -8.83 12.34 18.37
C HIS A 368 -9.79 11.48 19.21
N ALA A 369 -10.87 12.07 19.73
CA ALA A 369 -11.86 11.42 20.59
C ALA A 369 -13.21 11.19 19.88
N THR A 370 -13.21 11.02 18.55
CA THR A 370 -14.44 10.85 17.76
C THR A 370 -15.29 9.68 18.29
N ALA A 371 -16.35 9.97 19.03
CA ALA A 371 -17.21 8.95 19.61
C ALA A 371 -18.32 8.54 18.63
N SER A 372 -18.68 7.26 18.64
CA SER A 372 -19.80 6.76 17.81
C SER A 372 -21.12 7.41 18.21
N ARG A 373 -21.99 7.68 17.22
CA ARG A 373 -23.33 8.28 17.40
C ARG A 373 -24.27 7.49 18.33
N ARG A 374 -23.88 6.28 18.74
CA ARG A 374 -24.64 5.44 19.67
C ARG A 374 -24.31 5.75 21.14
N TRP A 375 -23.20 6.44 21.39
CA TRP A 375 -22.75 6.80 22.73
C TRP A 375 -23.37 8.14 23.14
N PRO A 376 -24.06 8.22 24.30
CA PRO A 376 -24.72 9.45 24.76
C PRO A 376 -23.80 10.67 24.89
N ALA A 377 -22.50 10.47 25.11
CA ALA A 377 -21.51 11.53 25.22
C ALA A 377 -21.07 12.10 23.85
N SER A 378 -21.35 11.42 22.73
CA SER A 378 -20.96 11.89 21.40
C SER A 378 -21.74 13.13 21.00
N ALA A 379 -21.08 14.13 20.39
CA ALA A 379 -21.76 15.28 19.80
C ALA A 379 -22.81 14.89 18.75
N THR A 380 -22.63 13.73 18.10
CA THR A 380 -23.53 13.21 17.06
C THR A 380 -24.59 12.23 17.59
N PHE A 381 -24.66 12.03 18.91
CA PHE A 381 -25.76 11.28 19.52
C PHE A 381 -27.08 12.03 19.28
N PRO A 382 -28.21 11.35 18.93
CA PRO A 382 -29.43 12.03 18.49
C PRO A 382 -29.90 13.17 19.41
N ARG A 383 -29.80 13.00 20.73
CA ARG A 383 -30.16 14.03 21.71
C ARG A 383 -29.29 15.29 21.63
N ASN A 384 -28.03 15.15 21.22
CA ASN A 384 -27.03 16.22 21.20
C ASN A 384 -26.96 16.92 19.83
N VAL A 385 -27.52 16.32 18.78
CA VAL A 385 -27.52 16.87 17.41
C VAL A 385 -28.09 18.30 17.36
N PRO A 386 -29.23 18.63 18.02
CA PRO A 386 -29.75 20.00 18.00
C PRO A 386 -28.75 21.02 18.55
N ASP A 387 -28.07 20.71 19.65
CA ASP A 387 -27.06 21.58 20.24
C ASP A 387 -25.80 21.69 19.37
N LEU A 388 -25.41 20.61 18.70
CA LEU A 388 -24.30 20.62 17.74
C LEU A 388 -24.59 21.58 16.58
N CYS A 389 -25.76 21.44 15.94
CA CYS A 389 -26.16 22.32 14.83
C CYS A 389 -26.36 23.78 15.30
N ALA A 390 -26.85 23.95 16.53
CA ALA A 390 -27.10 25.26 17.11
C ALA A 390 -25.84 26.11 17.31
N LYS A 391 -24.64 25.52 17.33
CA LYS A 391 -23.37 26.28 17.35
C LYS A 391 -23.26 27.29 16.19
N CYS A 392 -23.84 26.98 15.05
CA CYS A 392 -23.82 27.87 13.87
C CYS A 392 -25.21 28.35 13.46
N HIS A 393 -26.26 27.54 13.71
CA HIS A 393 -27.62 27.82 13.23
C HIS A 393 -28.54 28.45 14.28
N ARG A 394 -28.10 28.62 15.54
CA ARG A 394 -28.89 29.38 16.53
C ARG A 394 -28.92 30.86 16.13
N GLN A 395 -30.01 31.54 16.50
CA GLN A 395 -30.14 32.97 16.27
C GLN A 395 -28.89 33.73 16.77
N GLY A 396 -28.35 34.59 15.90
CA GLY A 396 -27.16 35.37 16.21
C GLY A 396 -25.84 34.66 15.89
N GLU A 397 -25.84 33.38 15.53
CA GLU A 397 -24.64 32.67 15.09
C GLU A 397 -24.38 32.82 13.59
N VAL A 398 -23.18 32.42 13.15
CA VAL A 398 -22.65 32.71 11.81
C VAL A 398 -23.56 32.23 10.67
N ALA A 399 -24.06 31.00 10.73
CA ALA A 399 -24.93 30.47 9.68
C ALA A 399 -26.33 31.10 9.74
N ALA A 400 -26.86 31.38 10.93
CA ALA A 400 -28.15 32.05 11.08
C ALA A 400 -28.13 33.48 10.50
N ARG A 401 -27.04 34.23 10.66
CA ARG A 401 -26.87 35.56 10.05
C ARG A 401 -26.80 35.47 8.53
N ARG A 402 -26.12 34.46 7.98
CA ARG A 402 -25.90 34.26 6.54
C ARG A 402 -27.15 33.79 5.80
N ILE A 403 -27.93 32.88 6.40
CA ILE A 403 -29.17 32.34 5.81
C ILE A 403 -30.29 33.40 5.82
N GLY A 404 -30.16 34.45 6.65
CA GLY A 404 -31.01 35.64 6.64
C GLY A 404 -32.37 35.44 7.34
N GLU A 405 -32.97 36.57 7.73
CA GLU A 405 -34.16 36.77 8.58
C GLU A 405 -35.46 36.03 8.18
N ARG A 406 -35.44 35.13 7.20
CA ARG A 406 -36.61 34.35 6.77
C ARG A 406 -37.01 33.27 7.78
N GLN A 407 -36.07 32.77 8.59
CA GLN A 407 -36.34 31.83 9.70
C GLN A 407 -35.37 32.07 10.88
N PRO A 408 -35.49 33.18 11.63
CA PRO A 408 -34.49 33.57 12.63
C PRO A 408 -34.39 32.63 13.84
N LEU A 409 -35.29 31.65 13.96
CA LEU A 409 -35.50 30.83 15.16
C LEU A 409 -35.55 29.32 14.84
N VAL A 410 -34.81 28.83 13.84
CA VAL A 410 -34.82 27.41 13.43
C VAL A 410 -34.63 26.46 14.62
N VAL A 411 -33.60 26.69 15.43
CA VAL A 411 -33.29 25.84 16.60
C VAL A 411 -34.41 25.94 17.66
N ALA A 412 -34.82 27.16 18.02
CA ALA A 412 -35.84 27.37 19.03
C ALA A 412 -37.19 26.72 18.63
N ARG A 413 -37.57 26.85 17.36
CA ARG A 413 -38.81 26.26 16.84
C ARG A 413 -38.76 24.75 16.71
N TYR A 414 -37.59 24.18 16.39
CA TYR A 414 -37.41 22.73 16.47
C TYR A 414 -37.63 22.25 17.91
N VAL A 415 -37.04 22.92 18.90
CA VAL A 415 -37.20 22.56 20.33
C VAL A 415 -38.67 22.58 20.75
N GLU A 416 -39.46 23.55 20.27
CA GLU A 416 -40.89 23.66 20.54
C GLU A 416 -41.77 22.65 19.79
N SER A 417 -41.26 22.05 18.72
CA SER A 417 -41.98 21.07 17.90
C SER A 417 -42.23 19.77 18.66
N ILE A 418 -43.18 18.95 18.16
CA ILE A 418 -43.42 17.61 18.73
C ILE A 418 -42.17 16.73 18.66
N HIS A 419 -41.30 16.94 17.66
CA HIS A 419 -40.05 16.23 17.54
C HIS A 419 -39.03 16.69 18.60
N GLY A 420 -38.89 18.01 18.80
CA GLY A 420 -38.02 18.57 19.83
C GLY A 420 -38.44 18.19 21.24
N LYS A 421 -39.74 18.31 21.56
CA LYS A 421 -40.30 17.89 22.85
C LYS A 421 -40.15 16.39 23.07
N GLY A 422 -40.47 15.58 22.06
CA GLY A 422 -40.26 14.13 22.13
C GLY A 422 -38.81 13.76 22.44
N LEU A 423 -37.85 14.43 21.81
CA LEU A 423 -36.42 14.18 22.01
C LEU A 423 -35.91 14.70 23.36
N LEU A 424 -36.22 15.96 23.70
CA LEU A 424 -35.57 16.70 24.80
C LEU A 424 -36.31 16.58 26.13
N GLU A 425 -37.64 16.58 26.11
CA GLU A 425 -38.48 16.46 27.31
C GLU A 425 -38.78 14.99 27.62
N SER A 426 -39.15 14.21 26.60
CA SER A 426 -39.53 12.79 26.77
C SER A 426 -38.36 11.81 26.58
N GLY A 427 -37.18 12.27 26.16
CA GLY A 427 -35.99 11.43 26.01
C GLY A 427 -36.05 10.41 24.86
N LEU A 428 -36.98 10.56 23.91
CA LEU A 428 -37.17 9.63 22.80
C LEU A 428 -36.13 9.84 21.71
N VAL A 429 -35.01 9.12 21.79
CA VAL A 429 -33.88 9.21 20.83
C VAL A 429 -34.21 8.69 19.43
N VAL A 430 -35.39 8.10 19.24
CA VAL A 430 -35.92 7.66 17.94
C VAL A 430 -36.66 8.78 17.20
N THR A 431 -36.91 9.90 17.87
CA THR A 431 -37.58 11.05 17.28
C THR A 431 -36.70 11.77 16.27
N ALA A 432 -37.31 12.38 15.25
CA ALA A 432 -36.59 13.04 14.18
C ALA A 432 -35.76 14.23 14.70
N THR A 433 -34.52 14.30 14.24
CA THR A 433 -33.55 15.38 14.48
C THR A 433 -33.26 16.12 13.17
N CYS A 434 -32.45 17.18 13.23
CA CYS A 434 -32.04 17.97 12.05
C CYS A 434 -31.54 17.08 10.90
N THR A 435 -30.72 16.07 11.21
CA THR A 435 -30.10 15.19 10.22
C THR A 435 -31.06 14.15 9.64
N ASN A 436 -32.21 13.90 10.26
CA ASN A 436 -33.21 12.99 9.68
C ASN A 436 -33.94 13.63 8.50
N CYS A 437 -34.06 14.96 8.50
CA CYS A 437 -34.66 15.70 7.40
C CYS A 437 -33.62 16.22 6.42
N HIS A 438 -32.48 16.73 6.90
CA HIS A 438 -31.45 17.34 6.05
C HIS A 438 -30.31 16.41 5.65
N THR A 439 -30.27 15.18 6.16
CA THR A 439 -29.07 14.31 6.16
C THR A 439 -27.91 14.89 6.99
N ALA A 440 -26.91 14.07 7.33
CA ALA A 440 -25.80 14.49 8.18
C ALA A 440 -24.56 14.98 7.41
N HIS A 441 -24.38 14.47 6.19
CA HIS A 441 -23.23 14.79 5.34
C HIS A 441 -23.65 15.23 3.94
N GLY A 442 -24.93 15.15 3.56
CA GLY A 442 -25.40 15.42 2.20
C GLY A 442 -26.42 16.55 2.15
N GLU A 443 -26.39 17.46 3.11
CA GLU A 443 -27.39 18.49 3.28
C GLU A 443 -27.40 19.48 2.12
N LEU A 444 -28.56 19.61 1.49
CA LEU A 444 -28.78 20.46 0.32
C LEU A 444 -29.93 21.44 0.61
N PRO A 445 -29.91 22.65 0.02
CA PRO A 445 -31.00 23.61 0.17
C PRO A 445 -32.30 23.04 -0.41
N ALA A 446 -33.45 23.45 0.13
CA ALA A 446 -34.76 22.94 -0.30
C ALA A 446 -35.13 23.25 -1.76
N SER A 447 -34.39 24.16 -2.42
CA SER A 447 -34.52 24.45 -3.85
C SER A 447 -33.77 23.45 -4.74
N ASP A 448 -32.89 22.62 -4.18
CA ASP A 448 -32.14 21.60 -4.91
C ASP A 448 -33.00 20.33 -5.01
N SER A 449 -33.18 19.79 -6.22
CA SER A 449 -34.00 18.61 -6.47
C SER A 449 -33.46 17.33 -5.83
N GLY A 450 -32.16 17.29 -5.52
CA GLY A 450 -31.52 16.21 -4.76
C GLY A 450 -31.73 16.31 -3.25
N SER A 451 -32.28 17.42 -2.74
CA SER A 451 -32.49 17.60 -1.29
C SER A 451 -33.63 16.73 -0.78
N THR A 452 -33.43 16.09 0.36
CA THR A 452 -34.46 15.33 1.09
C THR A 452 -35.62 16.22 1.57
N VAL A 453 -35.41 17.53 1.68
CA VAL A 453 -36.46 18.51 2.02
C VAL A 453 -37.01 19.25 0.79
N HIS A 454 -36.62 18.84 -0.43
CA HIS A 454 -37.23 19.36 -1.66
C HIS A 454 -38.74 19.04 -1.69
N PRO A 455 -39.62 19.91 -2.21
CA PRO A 455 -41.06 19.68 -2.25
C PRO A 455 -41.50 18.33 -2.83
N THR A 456 -40.77 17.81 -3.83
CA THR A 456 -41.06 16.49 -4.43
C THR A 456 -40.62 15.31 -3.57
N ASN A 457 -39.67 15.52 -2.65
CA ASN A 457 -39.03 14.46 -1.88
C ASN A 457 -39.53 14.41 -0.42
N VAL A 458 -40.10 15.51 0.08
CA VAL A 458 -40.49 15.66 1.49
C VAL A 458 -41.49 14.59 1.96
N ALA A 459 -42.40 14.13 1.09
CA ALA A 459 -43.34 13.06 1.43
C ALA A 459 -42.61 11.75 1.75
N ALA A 460 -41.62 11.37 0.93
CA ALA A 460 -40.80 10.18 1.16
C ALA A 460 -39.91 10.32 2.40
N THR A 461 -39.38 11.51 2.65
CA THR A 461 -38.59 11.81 3.85
C THR A 461 -39.43 11.60 5.12
N CYS A 462 -40.63 12.15 5.19
CA CYS A 462 -41.57 11.91 6.29
C CYS A 462 -41.97 10.42 6.38
N GLY A 463 -42.15 9.77 5.22
CA GLY A 463 -42.53 8.36 5.09
C GLY A 463 -41.54 7.37 5.70
N THR A 464 -40.27 7.76 5.86
CA THR A 464 -39.24 6.95 6.54
C THR A 464 -39.67 6.55 7.97
N CYS A 465 -40.45 7.39 8.64
CA CYS A 465 -41.03 7.08 9.96
C CYS A 465 -42.56 7.01 9.92
N HIS A 466 -43.21 7.77 9.04
CA HIS A 466 -44.67 7.88 8.93
C HIS A 466 -45.21 7.18 7.68
N HIS A 467 -44.79 5.95 7.42
CA HIS A 467 -45.12 5.24 6.17
C HIS A 467 -46.63 5.17 5.88
N GLY A 468 -47.46 4.82 6.88
CA GLY A 468 -48.92 4.82 6.71
C GLY A 468 -49.57 6.21 6.55
N ILE A 469 -48.85 7.29 6.85
CA ILE A 469 -49.28 8.66 6.50
C ILE A 469 -48.87 8.99 5.07
N GLU A 470 -47.66 8.60 4.66
CA GLU A 470 -47.17 8.77 3.30
C GLU A 470 -48.10 8.07 2.28
N GLU A 471 -48.48 6.82 2.53
CA GLU A 471 -49.42 6.09 1.66
C GLU A 471 -50.75 6.82 1.51
N ARG A 472 -51.32 7.30 2.62
CA ARG A 472 -52.56 8.08 2.61
C ARG A 472 -52.41 9.43 1.90
N PHE A 473 -51.26 10.07 2.04
CA PHE A 473 -50.96 11.33 1.36
C PHE A 473 -50.84 11.12 -0.16
N LYS A 474 -50.15 10.07 -0.61
CA LYS A 474 -50.02 9.70 -2.03
C LYS A 474 -51.36 9.33 -2.67
N ALA A 475 -52.29 8.79 -1.89
CA ALA A 475 -53.66 8.53 -2.33
C ALA A 475 -54.58 9.78 -2.33
N SER A 476 -54.11 10.93 -1.82
CA SER A 476 -54.92 12.14 -1.67
C SER A 476 -54.89 13.03 -2.91
N VAL A 477 -55.75 14.06 -2.92
CA VAL A 477 -55.77 15.10 -3.97
C VAL A 477 -54.56 16.03 -3.95
N HIS A 478 -53.70 15.95 -2.93
CA HIS A 478 -52.50 16.77 -2.80
C HIS A 478 -51.25 16.13 -3.44
N TRP A 479 -51.34 14.88 -3.91
CA TRP A 479 -50.22 14.20 -4.55
C TRP A 479 -50.15 14.51 -6.04
N SER A 480 -48.97 14.86 -6.55
CA SER A 480 -48.79 15.39 -7.91
C SER A 480 -49.23 14.45 -9.03
N GLU A 481 -49.21 13.13 -8.80
CA GLU A 481 -49.62 12.14 -9.80
C GLU A 481 -51.13 11.86 -9.80
N THR A 482 -51.82 12.18 -8.71
CA THR A 482 -53.28 11.97 -8.55
C THR A 482 -54.06 13.28 -8.64
N ALA A 483 -53.40 14.43 -8.49
CA ALA A 483 -54.00 15.74 -8.54
C ALA A 483 -54.34 16.14 -9.99
N ARG A 484 -55.60 16.47 -10.24
CA ARG A 484 -56.03 17.19 -11.44
C ARG A 484 -55.85 18.68 -11.18
N THR A 485 -54.67 19.22 -11.46
CA THR A 485 -54.40 20.66 -11.29
C THR A 485 -54.71 21.42 -12.56
N ASP A 486 -55.44 22.53 -12.44
CA ASP A 486 -55.37 23.61 -13.43
C ASP A 486 -53.91 24.06 -13.57
N GLU A 487 -53.44 24.28 -14.80
CA GLU A 487 -52.04 24.57 -15.10
C GLU A 487 -51.47 25.69 -14.20
N GLY A 488 -50.43 25.36 -13.40
CA GLY A 488 -49.62 26.35 -12.69
C GLY A 488 -49.83 26.53 -11.18
N ARG A 489 -50.66 25.73 -10.50
CA ARG A 489 -50.78 25.78 -9.02
C ARG A 489 -49.85 24.79 -8.31
N GLU A 490 -49.01 25.29 -7.40
CA GLU A 490 -48.22 24.45 -6.49
C GLU A 490 -49.13 23.68 -5.52
N LEU A 491 -48.93 22.37 -5.41
CA LEU A 491 -49.68 21.52 -4.50
C LEU A 491 -49.14 21.64 -3.06
N PRO A 492 -50.03 21.66 -2.05
CA PRO A 492 -49.60 21.61 -0.66
C PRO A 492 -48.82 20.32 -0.35
N THR A 493 -47.73 20.48 0.37
CA THR A 493 -46.87 19.41 0.87
C THR A 493 -47.04 19.26 2.38
N CYS A 494 -46.41 18.23 2.96
CA CYS A 494 -46.46 18.01 4.41
C CYS A 494 -46.06 19.26 5.21
N LYS A 495 -45.07 20.03 4.74
CA LYS A 495 -44.57 21.23 5.43
C LYS A 495 -45.54 22.42 5.45
N ASP A 496 -46.52 22.44 4.55
CA ASP A 496 -47.48 23.55 4.46
C ASP A 496 -48.56 23.44 5.55
N CYS A 497 -48.78 22.23 6.07
CA CYS A 497 -49.64 21.93 7.20
C CYS A 497 -48.86 21.63 8.50
N HIS A 498 -47.68 21.01 8.38
CA HIS A 498 -46.78 20.65 9.48
C HIS A 498 -45.49 21.44 9.37
N THR A 499 -45.49 22.63 9.94
CA THR A 499 -44.35 23.52 9.89
C THR A 499 -43.14 22.93 10.63
N SER A 500 -42.04 22.69 9.91
CA SER A 500 -40.83 22.09 10.51
C SER A 500 -40.01 23.10 11.32
N HIS A 501 -40.01 24.38 10.92
CA HIS A 501 -39.21 25.46 11.51
C HIS A 501 -39.99 26.78 11.64
N THR A 502 -41.32 26.71 11.72
CA THR A 502 -42.20 27.86 11.93
C THR A 502 -43.33 27.45 12.88
N ILE A 503 -43.88 28.39 13.67
CA ILE A 503 -45.17 28.20 14.34
C ILE A 503 -46.15 29.08 13.57
N ARG A 504 -47.32 28.55 13.23
CA ARG A 504 -48.48 29.34 12.82
C ARG A 504 -49.45 29.42 13.97
#